data_AF-A0A328AC17-F1
#
_entry.id   AF-A0A328AC17-F1
#
_cell.length_a   1.000
_cell.length_b   1.000
_cell.length_c   1.000
_cell.angle_alpha   90.00
_cell.angle_beta   90.00
_cell.angle_gamma   90.00
#
_symmetry.space_group_name_H-M   'P 1'
#
loop_
_entity.id
_entity.type
_entity.pdbx_description
1 polymer ?
#
loop_
_entity_poly.entity_id
_entity_poly.type
_entity_poly.pdbx_seq_one_letter_code
_entity_poly.pdbx_strand_id
1 'polypeptide(L)'
;MGLLLAPLLTACEDVRVQRPSIAGADAGHGRVVVERVGCGSCHVIPGVRWPAGRVGPSLDGFGQQALIAGRFPNQPEVLALWVRNAPALSPGTGMPPMPLTEQEARDVAAYLYTLDAR
;
A
#
# COMPACT_ATOMS: atom_id res chain seq x y z
N MET A 1 -55.94 14.39 -13.46
CA MET A 1 -54.49 14.61 -13.55
C MET A 1 -53.87 14.44 -12.16
N GLY A 2 -53.49 13.21 -11.80
CA GLY A 2 -52.70 12.95 -10.60
C GLY A 2 -51.23 12.85 -11.01
N LEU A 3 -50.41 13.83 -10.63
CA LEU A 3 -48.95 13.72 -10.75
C LEU A 3 -48.46 12.70 -9.72
N LEU A 4 -47.99 11.55 -10.22
CA LEU A 4 -47.19 10.61 -9.44
C LEU A 4 -45.78 11.22 -9.30
N LEU A 5 -45.46 11.74 -8.11
CA LEU A 5 -44.09 12.02 -7.71
C LEU A 5 -43.37 10.70 -7.44
N ALA A 6 -42.47 10.31 -8.34
CA ALA A 6 -41.54 9.21 -8.10
C ALA A 6 -40.41 9.69 -7.16
N PRO A 7 -40.12 8.99 -6.04
CA PRO A 7 -39.02 9.37 -5.16
C PRO A 7 -37.69 8.98 -5.83
N LEU A 8 -36.87 9.98 -6.15
CA LEU A 8 -35.47 9.82 -6.53
C LEU A 8 -34.61 9.65 -5.28
N LEU A 9 -34.70 8.49 -4.61
CA LEU A 9 -33.74 8.13 -3.57
C LEU A 9 -33.37 6.66 -3.74
N THR A 10 -32.21 6.41 -4.34
CA THR A 10 -31.18 5.48 -3.83
C THR A 10 -30.10 5.29 -4.89
N ALA A 11 -28.94 5.91 -4.68
CA ALA A 11 -27.69 5.45 -5.26
C ALA A 11 -26.53 5.83 -4.31
N CYS A 12 -26.57 5.32 -3.08
CA CYS A 12 -25.32 5.03 -2.38
C CYS A 12 -24.84 3.70 -2.94
N GLU A 13 -24.16 3.73 -4.08
CA GLU A 13 -23.44 2.55 -4.55
C GLU A 13 -22.28 2.33 -3.57
N ASP A 14 -22.19 1.12 -3.01
CA ASP A 14 -21.03 0.66 -2.27
C ASP A 14 -19.84 0.76 -3.22
N VAL A 15 -19.03 1.81 -3.09
CA VAL A 15 -17.74 1.91 -3.76
C VAL A 15 -16.86 0.86 -3.10
N ARG A 16 -16.92 -0.37 -3.61
CA ARG A 16 -15.96 -1.41 -3.25
C ARG A 16 -14.61 -0.91 -3.72
N VAL A 17 -13.76 -0.51 -2.78
CA VAL A 17 -12.35 -0.22 -3.05
C VAL A 17 -11.72 -1.54 -3.49
N GLN A 18 -11.66 -1.76 -4.80
CA GLN A 18 -10.95 -2.90 -5.36
C GLN A 18 -9.47 -2.73 -5.00
N ARG A 19 -8.90 -3.75 -4.36
CA ARG A 19 -7.46 -3.74 -4.07
C ARG A 19 -6.71 -3.74 -5.39
N PRO A 20 -5.74 -2.83 -5.58
CA PRO A 20 -4.93 -2.85 -6.78
C PRO A 20 -4.19 -4.19 -6.90
N SER A 21 -4.28 -4.82 -8.06
CA SER A 21 -3.38 -5.91 -8.45
C SER A 21 -2.30 -5.36 -9.38
N ILE A 22 -1.07 -5.86 -9.24
CA ILE A 22 0.06 -5.43 -10.07
C ILE A 22 0.40 -6.58 -11.01
N ALA A 23 0.20 -6.39 -12.31
CA ALA A 23 0.46 -7.43 -13.30
C ALA A 23 1.94 -7.85 -13.28
N GLY A 24 2.18 -9.16 -13.22
CA GLY A 24 3.53 -9.74 -13.16
C GLY A 24 4.27 -9.55 -11.83
N ALA A 25 3.59 -9.12 -10.77
CA ALA A 25 4.16 -9.07 -9.42
C ALA A 25 3.76 -10.31 -8.61
N ASP A 26 4.65 -10.76 -7.72
CA ASP A 26 4.45 -11.87 -6.80
C ASP A 26 4.47 -11.40 -5.35
N ALA A 27 3.30 -11.41 -4.69
CA ALA A 27 3.18 -11.00 -3.28
C ALA A 27 3.91 -11.93 -2.30
N GLY A 28 4.04 -13.22 -2.61
CA GLY A 28 4.80 -14.17 -1.81
C GLY A 28 6.28 -13.85 -1.85
N HIS A 29 6.82 -13.57 -3.04
CA HIS A 29 8.19 -13.07 -3.19
C HIS A 29 8.37 -11.70 -2.52
N GLY A 30 7.39 -10.80 -2.65
CA GLY A 30 7.40 -9.48 -2.00
C GLY A 30 7.58 -9.57 -0.49
N ARG A 31 6.90 -10.51 0.17
CA ARG A 31 7.09 -10.78 1.60
C ARG A 31 8.55 -11.16 1.93
N VAL A 32 9.15 -12.06 1.15
CA VAL A 32 10.56 -12.47 1.34
C VAL A 32 11.49 -11.28 1.17
N VAL A 33 11.25 -10.43 0.17
CA VAL A 33 12.01 -9.20 -0.07
C VAL A 33 11.90 -8.25 1.12
N VAL A 34 10.69 -7.99 1.64
CA VAL A 34 10.46 -7.13 2.81
C VAL A 34 11.31 -7.55 4.02
N GLU A 35 11.38 -8.85 4.29
CA GLU A 35 12.21 -9.41 5.36
C GLU A 35 13.71 -9.21 5.05
N ARG A 36 14.14 -9.56 3.83
CA ARG A 36 15.54 -9.49 3.38
C ARG A 36 16.13 -8.07 3.41
N VAL A 37 15.37 -7.08 2.93
CA VAL A 37 15.85 -5.68 2.84
C VAL A 37 15.62 -4.88 4.11
N GLY A 38 15.11 -5.51 5.17
CA GLY A 38 15.05 -4.93 6.50
C GLY A 38 13.94 -3.89 6.69
N CYS A 39 12.83 -3.97 5.96
CA CYS A 39 11.69 -3.06 6.16
C CYS A 39 11.18 -3.07 7.62
N GLY A 40 11.27 -4.23 8.29
CA GLY A 40 10.91 -4.39 9.70
C GLY A 40 11.76 -3.57 10.68
N SER A 41 12.93 -3.08 10.27
CA SER A 41 13.76 -2.20 11.13
C SER A 41 13.09 -0.86 11.45
N CYS A 42 12.21 -0.39 10.56
CA CYS A 42 11.49 0.87 10.71
C CYS A 42 9.99 0.68 10.96
N HIS A 43 9.39 -0.39 10.45
CA HIS A 43 7.95 -0.62 10.46
C HIS A 43 7.56 -1.87 11.25
N VAL A 44 6.38 -1.82 11.87
CA VAL A 44 5.66 -3.03 12.29
C VAL A 44 4.88 -3.56 11.10
N ILE A 45 5.13 -4.81 10.70
CA ILE A 45 4.56 -5.42 9.48
C ILE A 45 3.89 -6.76 9.83
N PRO A 46 2.60 -6.96 9.54
CA PRO A 46 1.92 -8.23 9.80
C PRO A 46 2.63 -9.40 9.11
N GLY A 47 3.01 -10.40 9.91
CA GLY A 47 3.73 -11.58 9.43
C GLY A 47 5.25 -11.50 9.57
N VAL A 48 5.85 -10.32 9.76
CA VAL A 48 7.28 -10.16 10.06
C VAL A 48 7.45 -10.02 11.56
N ARG A 49 8.00 -11.05 12.22
CA ARG A 49 8.06 -11.11 13.70
C ARG A 49 9.11 -10.19 14.32
N TRP A 50 10.26 -10.04 13.65
CA TRP A 50 11.37 -9.22 14.12
C TRP A 50 12.29 -8.87 12.94
N PRO A 51 12.84 -7.64 12.85
CA PRO A 51 12.58 -6.51 13.74
C PRO A 51 11.16 -5.93 13.59
N ALA A 52 10.71 -5.17 14.59
CA ALA A 52 9.39 -4.53 14.63
C ALA A 52 9.53 -3.04 15.02
N GLY A 53 10.14 -2.28 14.11
CA GLY A 53 10.45 -0.86 14.30
C GLY A 53 9.21 0.03 14.33
N ARG A 54 9.36 1.22 14.92
CA ARG A 54 8.30 2.25 15.00
C ARG A 54 8.79 3.63 14.57
N VAL A 55 9.87 3.67 13.78
CA VAL A 55 10.35 4.91 13.15
C VAL A 55 9.37 5.32 12.06
N GLY A 56 8.92 4.37 11.25
CA GLY A 56 7.77 4.52 10.37
C GLY A 56 6.46 4.06 11.03
N PRO A 57 5.30 4.42 10.45
CA PRO A 57 4.01 3.92 10.92
C PRO A 57 3.92 2.40 10.75
N SER A 58 3.00 1.75 11.47
CA SER A 58 2.69 0.35 11.17
C SER A 58 2.14 0.23 9.75
N LEU A 59 2.48 -0.87 9.08
CA LEU A 59 1.93 -1.24 7.77
C LEU A 59 0.71 -2.17 7.89
N ASP A 60 0.20 -2.38 9.10
CA ASP A 60 -1.04 -3.11 9.29
C ASP A 60 -2.21 -2.39 8.61
N GLY A 61 -3.04 -3.15 7.88
CA GLY A 61 -4.12 -2.58 7.07
C GLY A 61 -3.69 -1.65 5.93
N PHE A 62 -2.41 -1.66 5.52
CA PHE A 62 -1.93 -0.79 4.45
C PHE A 62 -2.72 -0.96 3.14
N GLY A 63 -3.18 -2.17 2.81
CA GLY A 63 -3.94 -2.44 1.58
C GLY A 63 -5.26 -1.68 1.48
N GLN A 64 -5.75 -1.12 2.58
CA GLN A 64 -6.98 -0.31 2.65
C GLN A 64 -6.71 1.20 2.62
N GLN A 65 -5.43 1.62 2.65
CA GLN A 65 -5.07 3.04 2.67
C GLN A 65 -5.29 3.67 1.29
N ALA A 66 -5.96 4.81 1.25
CA ALA A 66 -6.11 5.59 0.02
C ALA A 66 -4.83 6.36 -0.35
N LEU A 67 -3.97 6.64 0.63
CA LEU A 67 -2.77 7.47 0.46
C LEU A 67 -1.50 6.76 0.94
N ILE A 68 -0.43 6.89 0.16
CA ILE A 68 0.94 6.52 0.52
C ILE A 68 1.54 7.68 1.33
N ALA A 69 2.06 7.36 2.51
CA ALA A 69 2.65 8.33 3.43
C ALA A 69 1.75 9.54 3.74
N GLY A 70 0.42 9.37 3.66
CA GLY A 70 -0.56 10.44 3.85
C GLY A 70 -0.53 11.53 2.77
N ARG A 71 0.17 11.35 1.65
CA ARG A 71 0.43 12.41 0.67
C ARG A 71 0.12 12.03 -0.78
N PHE A 72 0.45 10.81 -1.21
CA PHE A 72 0.35 10.41 -2.62
C PHE A 72 -0.80 9.43 -2.80
N PRO A 73 -1.55 9.46 -3.92
CA PRO A 73 -2.55 8.42 -4.22
C PRO A 73 -1.93 7.02 -4.18
N ASN A 74 -2.61 6.07 -3.52
CA ASN A 74 -2.15 4.69 -3.44
C ASN A 74 -2.41 3.94 -4.76
N GLN A 75 -1.56 4.20 -5.74
CA GLN A 75 -1.57 3.57 -7.06
C GLN A 75 -0.34 2.64 -7.18
N PRO A 76 -0.45 1.49 -7.88
CA PRO A 76 0.63 0.50 -8.01
C PRO A 76 2.00 1.08 -8.36
N GLU A 77 2.07 1.93 -9.37
CA GLU A 77 3.33 2.49 -9.89
C GLU A 77 3.94 3.48 -8.90
N VAL A 78 3.09 4.28 -8.25
CA VAL A 78 3.50 5.25 -7.23
C VAL A 78 4.02 4.51 -5.98
N LEU A 79 3.34 3.44 -5.57
CA LEU A 79 3.77 2.62 -4.44
C LEU A 79 5.09 1.91 -4.72
N ALA A 80 5.25 1.30 -5.89
CA ALA A 80 6.51 0.66 -6.27
C ALA A 80 7.66 1.69 -6.31
N LEU A 81 7.42 2.89 -6.84
CA LEU A 81 8.41 3.96 -6.84
C LEU A 81 8.73 4.44 -5.42
N TRP A 82 7.73 4.62 -4.56
CA TRP A 82 7.91 5.01 -3.16
C TRP A 82 8.75 3.97 -2.40
N VAL A 83 8.38 2.69 -2.50
CA VAL A 83 9.09 1.59 -1.84
C VAL A 83 10.54 1.50 -2.28
N ARG A 84 10.83 1.74 -3.58
CA ARG A 84 12.19 1.73 -4.10
C ARG A 84 12.98 2.98 -3.72
N ASN A 85 12.38 4.16 -3.86
CA ASN A 85 13.07 5.45 -3.70
C ASN A 85 12.11 6.56 -3.26
N ALA A 86 11.67 6.51 -2.00
CA ALA A 86 10.81 7.53 -1.42
C ALA A 86 11.37 8.97 -1.53
N PRO A 87 12.69 9.23 -1.37
CA PRO A 87 13.23 10.59 -1.52
C PRO A 87 13.05 11.21 -2.91
N ALA A 88 12.91 10.41 -3.97
CA ALA A 88 12.62 10.91 -5.31
C ALA A 88 11.20 11.50 -5.43
N LEU A 89 10.26 11.06 -4.59
CA LEU A 89 8.89 11.57 -4.54
C LEU A 89 8.70 12.62 -3.44
N SER A 90 9.34 12.43 -2.29
CA SER A 90 9.26 13.35 -1.15
C SER A 90 10.66 13.63 -0.60
N PRO A 91 11.36 14.65 -1.12
CA PRO A 91 12.62 15.10 -0.55
C PRO A 91 12.48 15.37 0.96
N GLY A 92 13.42 14.87 1.76
CA GLY A 92 13.40 14.99 3.23
C GLY A 92 12.56 13.95 3.98
N THR A 93 11.95 12.97 3.29
CA THR A 93 11.36 11.81 3.95
C THR A 93 12.41 11.01 4.72
N GLY A 94 12.02 10.43 5.86
CA GLY A 94 12.90 9.55 6.65
C GLY A 94 13.09 8.15 6.06
N MET A 95 12.27 7.76 5.06
CA MET A 95 12.43 6.49 4.36
C MET A 95 13.56 6.61 3.32
N PRO A 96 14.67 5.86 3.46
CA PRO A 96 15.78 5.95 2.52
C PRO A 96 15.46 5.28 1.18
N PRO A 97 16.30 5.47 0.14
CA PRO A 97 16.28 4.61 -1.04
C PRO A 97 16.60 3.17 -0.62
N MET A 98 15.82 2.23 -1.10
CA MET A 98 15.95 0.82 -0.74
C MET A 98 16.76 0.06 -1.80
N PRO A 99 17.55 -0.95 -1.42
CA PRO A 99 18.34 -1.76 -2.35
C PRO A 99 17.44 -2.78 -3.08
N LEU A 100 16.56 -2.27 -3.94
CA LEU A 100 15.56 -3.03 -4.67
C LEU A 100 15.69 -2.84 -6.18
N THR A 101 15.56 -3.92 -6.92
CA THR A 101 15.26 -3.87 -8.35
C THR A 101 13.83 -3.36 -8.59
N GLU A 102 13.50 -3.04 -9.84
CA GLU A 102 12.12 -2.62 -10.17
C GLU A 102 11.09 -3.73 -9.92
N GLN A 103 11.46 -4.98 -10.24
CA GLN A 103 10.58 -6.13 -10.02
C GLN A 103 10.34 -6.36 -8.53
N GLU A 104 11.38 -6.33 -7.72
CA GLU A 104 11.24 -6.51 -6.27
C GLU A 104 10.39 -5.39 -5.65
N ALA A 105 10.51 -4.15 -6.13
CA ALA A 105 9.65 -3.06 -5.67
C ALA A 105 8.16 -3.30 -6.01
N ARG A 106 7.87 -3.87 -7.18
CA ARG A 106 6.50 -4.29 -7.56
C ARG A 106 6.00 -5.44 -6.71
N ASP A 107 6.84 -6.44 -6.44
CA ASP A 107 6.51 -7.59 -5.60
C ASP A 107 6.20 -7.14 -4.16
N VAL A 108 7.02 -6.24 -3.61
CA VAL A 108 6.77 -5.63 -2.30
C VAL A 108 5.46 -4.84 -2.31
N ALA A 109 5.21 -4.00 -3.31
CA ALA A 109 3.96 -3.26 -3.42
C ALA A 109 2.74 -4.22 -3.48
N ALA A 110 2.83 -5.31 -4.24
CA ALA A 110 1.80 -6.34 -4.29
C ALA A 110 1.57 -6.99 -2.92
N TYR A 111 2.64 -7.30 -2.17
CA TYR A 111 2.54 -7.81 -0.80
C TYR A 111 1.86 -6.80 0.14
N LEU A 112 2.23 -5.52 0.07
CA LEU A 112 1.63 -4.48 0.90
C LEU A 112 0.11 -4.34 0.65
N TYR A 113 -0.36 -4.53 -0.60
CA TYR A 113 -1.80 -4.57 -0.91
C TYR A 113 -2.53 -5.78 -0.32
N THR A 114 -1.82 -6.82 0.13
CA THR A 114 -2.43 -7.97 0.84
C THR A 114 -2.65 -7.72 2.33
N LEU A 115 -2.10 -6.64 2.89
CA LEU A 115 -2.15 -6.36 4.33
C LEU A 115 -3.50 -5.73 4.70
N ASP A 116 -4.35 -6.52 5.35
CA ASP A 116 -5.60 -6.08 5.99
C ASP A 116 -5.39 -5.75 7.46
N ALA A 117 -6.20 -4.84 8.00
CA ALA A 117 -6.13 -4.48 9.42
C ALA A 117 -6.56 -5.67 10.27
N ARG A 118 -5.81 -5.98 11.32
CA ARG A 118 -6.08 -7.13 12.21
C ARG A 118 -6.51 -6.72 13.61
#